data_AF-A0A8T3QT42-F1
#
_entry.id   AF-A0A8T3QT42-F1
#
_cell.length_a   1.000
_cell.length_b   1.000
_cell.length_c   1.000
_cell.angle_alpha   90.00
_cell.angle_beta   90.00
_cell.angle_gamma   90.00
#
_symmetry.space_group_name_H-M   'P 1'
#
loop_
_entity.id
_entity.type
_entity.pdbx_description
1 polymer ?
#
loop_
_entity_poly.entity_id
_entity_poly.type
_entity_poly.pdbx_seq_one_letter_code
_entity_poly.pdbx_strand_id
1 'polypeptide(L)' 'AAAIALTKTAGADPGPINESTYLLASDNGSSFRISDCQYIYNLNVKTLGPGTYRVEIQIDGQTVGSATFELR' A
#
# COMPACT_ATOMS: atom_id res chain seq x y z
N ALA A 1 9.48 -10.41 9.44
CA ALA A 1 8.77 -10.31 8.17
C ALA A 1 8.46 -8.85 7.88
N ALA A 2 8.66 -8.38 6.64
CA ALA A 2 8.37 -7.01 6.24
C ALA A 2 7.15 -6.98 5.29
N ALA A 3 6.28 -5.98 5.46
CA ALA A 3 5.06 -5.83 4.67
C ALA A 3 4.72 -4.35 4.46
N ILE A 4 3.92 -4.08 3.43
CA ILE A 4 3.22 -2.80 3.26
C ILE A 4 1.77 -2.95 3.73
N ALA A 5 1.30 -1.98 4.51
CA ALA A 5 -0.11 -1.81 4.81
C ALA A 5 -0.63 -0.50 4.22
N LEU A 6 -1.80 -0.55 3.59
CA LEU A 6 -2.46 0.60 2.99
C LEU A 6 -3.81 0.84 3.66
N THR A 7 -4.03 2.06 4.15
CA THR A 7 -5.30 2.47 4.75
C THR A 7 -5.81 3.73 4.08
N LYS A 8 -7.07 3.73 3.65
CA LYS A 8 -7.77 4.95 3.24
C LYS A 8 -8.23 5.71 4.48
N THR A 9 -7.70 6.89 4.71
CA THR A 9 -7.98 7.69 5.91
C THR A 9 -9.04 8.77 5.69
N ALA A 10 -9.31 9.14 4.43
CA ALA A 10 -10.38 10.09 4.08
C ALA A 10 -10.96 9.81 2.69
N GLY A 11 -12.23 10.21 2.48
CA GLY A 11 -13.03 9.95 1.28
C GLY A 11 -14.19 9.00 1.56
N ALA A 12 -14.83 8.47 0.51
CA ALA A 12 -15.84 7.42 0.67
C ALA A 12 -15.18 6.13 1.18
N ASP A 13 -15.85 5.45 2.11
CA ASP A 13 -15.46 4.17 2.72
C ASP A 13 -14.02 4.10 3.26
N PRO A 14 -13.66 4.91 4.29
CA PRO A 14 -12.36 4.80 4.95
C PRO A 14 -12.15 3.42 5.58
N GLY A 15 -10.93 2.91 5.52
CA GLY A 15 -10.59 1.60 6.05
C GLY A 15 -9.32 1.00 5.45
N PRO A 16 -8.89 -0.17 5.98
CA PRO A 16 -7.78 -0.92 5.43
C PRO A 16 -8.10 -1.40 4.02
N ILE A 17 -7.14 -1.29 3.12
CA ILE A 17 -7.23 -1.80 1.76
C ILE A 17 -6.55 -3.16 1.75
N ASN A 18 -7.28 -4.22 1.39
CA ASN A 18 -6.65 -5.50 1.11
C ASN A 18 -5.90 -5.39 -0.21
N GLU A 19 -4.58 -5.31 -0.12
CA GLU A 19 -3.67 -5.17 -1.24
C GLU A 19 -3.85 -6.28 -2.27
N SER A 20 -4.08 -7.53 -1.83
CA SER A 20 -4.19 -8.70 -2.72
C SER A 20 -5.32 -8.62 -3.77
N THR A 21 -6.30 -7.74 -3.57
CA THR A 21 -7.41 -7.49 -4.49
C THR A 21 -7.03 -6.53 -5.64
N TYR A 22 -5.93 -5.79 -5.50
CA TYR A 22 -5.62 -4.62 -6.34
C TYR A 22 -4.23 -4.70 -6.99
N LEU A 23 -3.76 -5.91 -7.26
CA LEU A 23 -2.42 -6.18 -7.74
C LEU A 23 -2.39 -6.57 -9.22
N LEU A 24 -1.30 -6.19 -9.88
CA LEU A 24 -0.90 -6.76 -11.18
C LEU A 24 -0.17 -8.08 -10.93
N ALA A 25 -0.19 -8.99 -11.90
CA ALA A 25 0.35 -10.36 -11.76
C ALA A 25 1.82 -10.47 -11.30
N SER A 26 2.61 -9.38 -11.37
CA SER A 26 4.01 -9.32 -10.92
C SER A 26 4.18 -9.21 -9.41
N ASP A 27 3.23 -8.61 -8.70
CA ASP A 27 3.40 -8.24 -7.30
C ASP A 27 2.21 -8.82 -6.54
N ASN A 28 2.33 -10.00 -5.92
CA ASN A 28 1.22 -10.59 -5.14
C ASN A 28 1.35 -10.26 -3.64
N GLY A 29 0.23 -9.96 -2.98
CA GLY A 29 0.16 -9.53 -1.59
C GLY A 29 0.97 -8.26 -1.24
N SER A 30 1.32 -8.13 0.03
CA SER A 30 2.10 -7.01 0.61
C SER A 30 3.61 -7.10 0.33
N SER A 31 4.02 -7.95 -0.63
CA SER A 31 5.42 -8.24 -0.92
C SER A 31 5.99 -7.21 -1.90
N PHE A 32 7.18 -6.70 -1.62
CA PHE A 32 7.87 -5.73 -2.46
C PHE A 32 8.90 -6.42 -3.36
N ARG A 33 9.17 -5.84 -4.53
CA ARG A 33 10.34 -6.18 -5.34
C ARG A 33 11.53 -5.32 -4.93
N ILE A 34 12.74 -5.87 -4.99
CA ILE A 34 13.98 -5.13 -4.74
C ILE A 34 14.63 -4.83 -6.09
N SER A 35 14.88 -3.56 -6.39
CA SER A 35 15.61 -3.11 -7.58
C SER A 35 16.45 -1.91 -7.21
N ASP A 36 17.74 -1.90 -7.59
CA ASP A 36 18.63 -0.75 -7.36
C ASP A 36 18.67 -0.30 -5.87
N CYS A 37 18.73 -1.27 -4.95
CA CYS A 37 18.66 -1.08 -3.50
C CYS A 37 17.39 -0.38 -2.99
N GLN A 38 16.35 -0.32 -3.82
CA GLN A 38 15.04 0.23 -3.47
C GLN A 38 14.01 -0.88 -3.35
N TYR A 39 13.17 -0.77 -2.32
CA TYR A 39 11.97 -1.56 -2.17
C TYR A 39 10.85 -0.91 -2.97
N ILE A 40 10.28 -1.65 -3.92
CA ILE A 40 9.28 -1.14 -4.85
C ILE A 40 8.00 -1.95 -4.67
N TYR A 41 6.89 -1.24 -4.52
CA TYR A 41 5.56 -1.80 -4.41
C TYR A 41 4.64 -1.07 -5.39
N ASN A 42 4.18 -1.76 -6.44
CA ASN A 42 3.28 -1.16 -7.42
C ASN A 42 1.83 -1.41 -7.00
N LEU A 43 1.09 -0.31 -6.80
CA LEU A 43 -0.32 -0.34 -6.45
C LEU A 43 -1.16 0.02 -7.67
N ASN A 44 -2.13 -0.83 -8.04
CA ASN A 44 -3.09 -0.44 -9.08
C ASN A 44 -4.08 0.58 -8.51
N VAL A 45 -3.77 1.86 -8.68
CA VAL A 45 -4.62 2.94 -8.17
C VAL A 45 -5.93 3.11 -8.94
N LYS A 46 -6.09 2.54 -10.15
CA LYS A 46 -7.34 2.69 -10.94
C LYS A 46 -8.55 2.06 -10.27
N THR A 47 -8.32 1.05 -9.43
CA THR A 47 -9.34 0.37 -8.63
C THR A 47 -9.55 1.01 -7.27
N LEU A 48 -8.72 2.00 -6.91
CA LEU A 48 -8.89 2.80 -5.72
C LEU A 48 -9.70 4.06 -6.07
N GLY A 49 -10.77 4.32 -5.33
CA GLY A 49 -11.52 5.57 -5.47
C GLY A 49 -10.70 6.78 -4.99
N PRO A 50 -11.13 8.01 -5.31
CA PRO A 50 -10.48 9.20 -4.80
C PRO A 50 -10.48 9.24 -3.25
N GLY A 51 -9.43 9.81 -2.67
CA GLY A 51 -9.28 9.95 -1.22
C GLY A 51 -7.83 10.11 -0.75
N THR A 52 -7.67 10.17 0.57
CA THR A 52 -6.35 10.23 1.23
C THR A 52 -5.98 8.84 1.72
N TYR A 53 -4.75 8.44 1.41
CA TYR A 53 -4.23 7.12 1.72
C TYR A 53 -2.97 7.24 2.56
N ARG A 54 -2.87 6.40 3.59
CA ARG A 54 -1.68 6.22 4.42
C ARG A 54 -1.05 4.87 4.07
N VAL A 55 0.22 4.92 3.68
CA VAL A 55 1.08 3.76 3.43
C VAL A 55 1.97 3.57 4.65
N GLU A 56 2.08 2.34 5.12
CA GLU A 56 2.91 1.97 6.26
C GLU A 56 3.88 0.87 5.88
N ILE A 57 5.12 1.00 6.33
CA ILE A 57 6.12 -0.07 6.32
C ILE A 57 6.00 -0.77 7.67
N GLN A 58 5.67 -2.06 7.64
CA GLN A 58 5.59 -2.89 8.83
C GLN A 58 6.76 -3.88 8.88
N ILE A 59 7.47 -3.94 10.00
CA ILE A 59 8.47 -4.97 10.31
C ILE A 59 8.00 -5.72 11.54
N ASP A 60 7.85 -7.04 11.41
CA ASP A 60 7.33 -7.92 12.46
C ASP A 60 5.97 -7.45 13.01
N GLY A 61 5.13 -6.93 12.11
CA GLY A 61 3.79 -6.40 12.41
C GLY A 61 3.78 -5.01 13.05
N GLN A 62 4.94 -4.38 13.26
CA GLN A 62 5.03 -3.03 13.80
C GLN A 62 5.30 -2.01 12.70
N THR A 63 4.54 -0.92 12.68
CA THR A 63 4.81 0.19 11.76
C THR A 63 6.12 0.87 12.13
N VAL A 64 7.10 0.80 11.24
CA VAL A 64 8.43 1.44 11.40
C VAL A 64 8.58 2.70 10.56
N GLY A 65 7.64 2.98 9.67
CA GLY A 65 7.61 4.18 8.84
C GLY A 65 6.27 4.34 8.12
N SER A 66 5.91 5.56 7.77
CA SER A 66 4.69 5.82 7.02
C SER A 66 4.76 7.07 6.17
N ALA A 67 3.98 7.10 5.10
CA ALA A 67 3.77 8.25 4.24
C ALA A 67 2.29 8.37 3.87
N THR A 68 1.87 9.55 3.42
CA THR A 68 0.52 9.79 2.93
C THR A 68 0.53 10.33 1.51
N PHE A 69 -0.47 9.94 0.73
CA PHE A 69 -0.72 10.50 -0.60
C PHE A 69 -2.21 10.74 -0.80
N GLU A 70 -2.52 11.66 -1.71
CA GLU A 70 -3.89 11.95 -2.16
C GLU A 70 -4.08 11.36 -3.56
N LEU A 71 -5.22 10.70 -3.78
CA LEU A 71 -5.68 10.26 -5.09
C LEU A 71 -6.90 11.11 -5.48
N ARG A 72 -6.84 11.76 -6.64
CA ARG A 72 -7.87 12.68 -7.15
C ARG A 72 -8.62 12.08 -8.32
#